data_AF-A0A954F510-F1
#
_entry.id   AF-A0A954F510-F1
#
_cell.length_a   1.000
_cell.length_b   1.000
_cell.length_c   1.000
_cell.angle_alpha   90.00
_cell.angle_beta   90.00
_cell.angle_gamma   90.00
#
_symmetry.space_group_name_H-M   'P 1'
#
loop_
_entity.id
_entity.type
_entity.pdbx_description
1 polymer ?
#
loop_
_entity_poly.entity_id
_entity_poly.type
_entity_poly.pdbx_seq_one_letter_code
_entity_poly.pdbx_strand_id
1 'polypeptide(L)'
;FLESWGDARSFDGTYSIVQPTILPLHGGRTASELLSALVEETPLEGKALVRRAFDRVASAQGGGDRLWRQTLHDGALAGSDAKPVSVGFAAGMGATLPAGESSGNELLLYPCPKVGDGRFANSGWLQELPEFLTKLTWDNVLLVGVADSKAMHVTTGDLVTVTAGGKSIEAPVYVAPGQAAGSMGLAMGYGRTAAGRIGGDRHPDAAVDPVGVDTAPLRSVAAPFLVSGVTVAKVGKTYPLSTTQEHHLVDETGMKGREARMPQLIRTGTKAEYDAEPDFQKHRTPHHPELKSLWESHEYNGHKWGMSIDLSTCDGCSACVIACQAENNIPIVGKDQVGKGREMHWIRLDSYYRGNPDSPSMSAQPVACAHCENAPCEEVCPVAATSHSDEGLNDMVYNRCVGTRYCGNNCPYKVRRFNYFHFPKRFFGKDPELMELGNNPSVSVRSRGVMEKCTYCVQRIQEVKITAKNEQRELKDGEIMPACQDACPPKAILFGDLNDPASQVAKAQAGPRSYALLEELNIKPRTQYLARVNNPNPALQPLASTESSHDGHGH
;
A
#
# COMPACT_ATOMS: atom_id res chain seq x y z
N PHE A 1 -10.36 -12.43 -15.64
CA PHE A 1 -11.03 -13.40 -14.75
C PHE A 1 -12.48 -13.01 -14.49
N LEU A 2 -12.80 -11.72 -14.27
CA LEU A 2 -14.18 -11.24 -14.04
C LEU A 2 -15.17 -11.46 -15.21
N GLU A 3 -14.66 -11.71 -16.42
CA GLU A 3 -15.48 -11.89 -17.63
C GLU A 3 -15.66 -13.36 -18.02
N SER A 4 -15.09 -14.29 -17.27
CA SER A 4 -14.93 -15.66 -17.71
C SER A 4 -15.13 -16.68 -16.61
N TRP A 5 -15.80 -17.78 -16.94
CA TRP A 5 -15.77 -18.99 -16.12
C TRP A 5 -14.35 -19.55 -16.08
N GLY A 6 -13.88 -19.89 -14.88
CA GLY A 6 -12.64 -20.62 -14.66
C GLY A 6 -12.66 -21.35 -13.33
N ASP A 7 -11.58 -22.03 -13.01
CA ASP A 7 -11.30 -22.64 -11.72
C ASP A 7 -9.86 -22.37 -11.30
N ALA A 8 -9.60 -22.46 -10.00
CA ALA A 8 -8.28 -22.24 -9.43
C ALA A 8 -8.08 -23.14 -8.21
N ARG A 9 -6.82 -23.32 -7.81
CA ARG A 9 -6.45 -23.86 -6.51
C ARG A 9 -5.67 -22.83 -5.71
N SER A 10 -6.06 -22.65 -4.45
CA SER A 10 -5.33 -21.87 -3.47
C SER A 10 -3.99 -22.54 -3.11
N PHE A 11 -3.14 -21.85 -2.35
CA PHE A 11 -1.80 -22.33 -1.98
C PHE A 11 -1.81 -23.67 -1.22
N ASP A 12 -2.87 -23.93 -0.46
CA ASP A 12 -3.13 -25.16 0.30
C ASP A 12 -3.78 -26.27 -0.55
N GLY A 13 -4.05 -26.00 -1.83
CA GLY A 13 -4.74 -26.90 -2.74
C GLY A 13 -6.25 -26.75 -2.75
N THR A 14 -6.86 -25.91 -1.90
CA THR A 14 -8.31 -25.69 -1.86
C THR A 14 -8.81 -25.25 -3.23
N TYR A 15 -9.79 -25.98 -3.77
CA TYR A 15 -10.39 -25.72 -5.08
C TYR A 15 -11.42 -24.59 -5.00
N SER A 16 -11.35 -23.65 -5.94
CA SER A 16 -12.25 -22.49 -6.05
C SER A 16 -12.72 -22.32 -7.50
N ILE A 17 -13.89 -21.71 -7.67
CA ILE A 17 -14.49 -21.44 -8.97
C ILE A 17 -14.43 -19.94 -9.24
N VAL A 18 -13.92 -19.58 -10.41
CA VAL A 18 -13.91 -18.19 -10.89
C VAL A 18 -15.26 -17.83 -11.49
N GLN A 19 -15.91 -16.89 -10.80
CA GLN A 19 -17.19 -16.22 -11.05
C GLN A 19 -17.17 -15.18 -12.18
N PRO A 20 -17.74 -15.33 -13.39
CA PRO A 20 -17.93 -14.17 -14.24
C PRO A 20 -19.01 -13.25 -13.64
N THR A 21 -18.67 -11.97 -13.44
CA THR A 21 -19.60 -10.94 -12.95
C THR A 21 -20.13 -10.04 -14.06
N ILE A 22 -19.57 -10.16 -15.28
CA ILE A 22 -19.99 -9.46 -16.49
C ILE A 22 -19.73 -10.33 -17.72
N LEU A 23 -20.45 -10.08 -18.81
CA LEU A 23 -20.14 -10.68 -20.11
C LEU A 23 -18.82 -10.13 -20.68
N PRO A 24 -18.07 -10.89 -21.49
CA PRO A 24 -16.84 -10.40 -22.11
C PRO A 24 -17.06 -9.14 -22.94
N LEU A 25 -16.45 -8.03 -22.54
CA LEU A 25 -16.65 -6.73 -23.18
C LEU A 25 -16.14 -6.70 -24.63
N HIS A 26 -15.09 -7.48 -24.91
CA HIS A 26 -14.45 -7.57 -26.23
C HIS A 26 -14.55 -8.97 -26.86
N GLY A 27 -15.47 -9.83 -26.37
CA GLY A 27 -15.62 -11.20 -26.89
C GLY A 27 -14.41 -12.11 -26.61
N GLY A 28 -13.66 -11.83 -25.53
CA GLY A 28 -12.48 -12.60 -25.15
C GLY A 28 -12.79 -14.08 -24.87
N ARG A 29 -11.81 -14.94 -25.15
CA ARG A 29 -11.84 -16.39 -24.87
C ARG A 29 -10.76 -16.75 -23.87
N THR A 30 -11.08 -17.65 -22.95
CA THR A 30 -10.12 -18.17 -21.96
C THR A 30 -9.14 -19.16 -22.59
N ALA A 31 -8.01 -19.41 -21.90
CA ALA A 31 -7.09 -20.47 -22.27
C ALA A 31 -7.79 -21.85 -22.30
N SER A 32 -8.71 -22.11 -21.38
CA SER A 32 -9.48 -23.36 -21.32
C SER A 32 -10.42 -23.53 -22.51
N GLU A 33 -11.12 -22.47 -22.92
CA GLU A 33 -11.97 -22.50 -24.13
C GLU A 33 -11.13 -22.68 -25.39
N LEU A 34 -9.97 -22.03 -25.48
CA LEU A 34 -9.04 -22.22 -26.61
C LEU A 34 -8.54 -23.66 -26.67
N LEU A 35 -8.15 -24.25 -25.52
CA LEU A 35 -7.72 -25.64 -25.47
C LEU A 35 -8.86 -26.59 -25.86
N SER A 36 -10.09 -26.36 -25.39
CA SER A 36 -11.26 -27.16 -25.79
C SER A 36 -11.50 -27.09 -27.30
N ALA A 37 -11.34 -25.92 -27.91
CA ALA A 37 -11.44 -25.76 -29.36
C ALA A 37 -10.35 -26.51 -30.15
N LEU A 38 -9.20 -26.78 -29.54
CA LEU A 38 -8.10 -27.50 -30.18
C LEU A 38 -8.20 -29.03 -30.00
N VAL A 39 -8.81 -29.51 -28.92
CA VAL A 39 -8.77 -30.94 -28.54
C VAL A 39 -10.12 -31.65 -28.61
N GLU A 40 -11.24 -30.94 -28.64
CA GLU A 40 -12.58 -31.55 -28.67
C GLU A 40 -13.21 -31.43 -30.06
N GLU A 41 -13.85 -32.49 -30.53
CA GLU A 41 -14.62 -32.46 -31.79
C GLU A 41 -15.79 -31.46 -31.72
N THR A 42 -16.37 -31.30 -30.52
CA THR A 42 -17.38 -30.28 -30.21
C THR A 42 -16.87 -29.44 -29.04
N PRO A 43 -16.36 -28.23 -29.29
CA PRO A 43 -15.80 -27.37 -28.25
C PRO A 43 -16.85 -27.01 -27.20
N LEU A 44 -16.45 -27.07 -25.93
CA LEU A 44 -17.32 -26.72 -24.81
C LEU A 44 -17.16 -25.25 -24.42
N GLU A 45 -18.26 -24.64 -23.99
CA GLU A 45 -18.25 -23.29 -23.42
C GLU A 45 -17.63 -23.27 -22.01
N GLY A 46 -17.13 -22.11 -21.58
CA GLY A 46 -16.41 -21.95 -20.31
C GLY A 46 -17.12 -22.55 -19.09
N LYS A 47 -18.42 -22.32 -18.92
CA LYS A 47 -19.18 -22.87 -17.77
C LYS A 47 -19.22 -24.40 -17.79
N ALA A 48 -19.40 -25.01 -18.96
CA ALA A 48 -19.46 -26.46 -19.10
C ALA A 48 -18.09 -27.10 -18.82
N LEU A 49 -17.00 -26.44 -19.25
CA LEU A 49 -15.64 -26.85 -18.92
C LEU A 49 -15.38 -26.86 -17.41
N VAL A 50 -15.71 -25.76 -16.73
CA VAL A 50 -15.53 -25.64 -15.28
C VAL A 50 -16.42 -26.61 -14.53
N ARG A 51 -17.67 -26.82 -14.99
CA ARG A 51 -18.56 -27.80 -14.39
C ARG A 51 -18.00 -29.22 -14.50
N ARG A 52 -17.48 -29.59 -15.67
CA ARG A 52 -16.82 -30.88 -15.90
C ARG A 52 -15.60 -31.08 -15.00
N ALA A 53 -14.79 -30.03 -14.81
CA ALA A 53 -13.64 -30.07 -13.90
C ALA A 53 -14.09 -30.24 -12.44
N PHE A 54 -15.07 -29.45 -12.01
CA PHE A 54 -15.65 -29.53 -10.67
C PHE A 54 -16.22 -30.92 -10.37
N ASP A 55 -17.02 -31.51 -11.28
CA ASP A 55 -17.63 -32.83 -11.04
C ASP A 55 -16.56 -33.92 -10.82
N ARG A 56 -15.38 -33.79 -11.45
CA ARG A 56 -14.24 -34.68 -11.19
C ARG A 56 -13.65 -34.46 -9.79
N VAL A 57 -13.40 -33.21 -9.41
CA VAL A 57 -12.81 -32.85 -8.11
C VAL A 57 -13.77 -33.18 -6.96
N ALA A 58 -15.06 -32.90 -7.13
CA ALA A 58 -16.11 -33.11 -6.14
C ALA A 58 -16.68 -34.53 -6.14
N SER A 59 -16.21 -35.43 -7.02
CA SER A 59 -16.71 -36.80 -7.13
C SER A 59 -16.69 -37.57 -5.81
N ALA A 60 -15.63 -37.39 -5.00
CA ALA A 60 -15.50 -38.00 -3.68
C ALA A 60 -16.50 -37.47 -2.64
N GLN A 61 -17.15 -36.33 -2.90
CA GLN A 61 -18.14 -35.69 -2.03
C GLN A 61 -19.59 -35.88 -2.54
N GLY A 62 -19.80 -36.80 -3.50
CA GLY A 62 -21.09 -37.05 -4.14
C GLY A 62 -21.43 -36.09 -5.29
N GLY A 63 -20.70 -34.98 -5.43
CA GLY A 63 -20.87 -34.00 -6.50
C GLY A 63 -22.27 -33.39 -6.58
N GLY A 64 -22.69 -33.07 -7.81
CA GLY A 64 -24.08 -32.67 -8.11
C GLY A 64 -24.40 -31.19 -7.91
N ASP A 65 -25.63 -30.82 -8.30
CA ASP A 65 -26.05 -29.43 -8.43
C ASP A 65 -26.07 -28.65 -7.12
N ARG A 66 -26.42 -29.31 -6.01
CA ARG A 66 -26.45 -28.67 -4.70
C ARG A 66 -25.05 -28.24 -4.27
N LEU A 67 -24.07 -29.15 -4.37
CA LEU A 67 -22.69 -28.87 -3.99
C LEU A 67 -22.05 -27.86 -4.94
N TRP A 68 -22.36 -27.92 -6.24
CA TRP A 68 -21.94 -26.91 -7.22
C TRP A 68 -22.46 -25.51 -6.82
N ARG A 69 -23.76 -25.36 -6.55
CA ARG A 69 -24.35 -24.07 -6.15
C ARG A 69 -23.78 -23.57 -4.82
N GLN A 70 -23.57 -24.45 -3.86
CA GLN A 70 -22.93 -24.11 -2.60
C GLN A 70 -21.49 -23.64 -2.80
N THR A 71 -20.71 -24.33 -3.63
CA THR A 71 -19.33 -23.94 -3.95
C THR A 71 -19.27 -22.59 -4.66
N LEU A 72 -20.22 -22.30 -5.56
CA LEU A 72 -20.34 -20.98 -6.17
C LEU A 72 -20.69 -19.90 -5.14
N HIS A 73 -21.58 -20.19 -4.19
CA HIS A 73 -21.96 -19.24 -3.14
C HIS A 73 -20.79 -18.97 -2.17
N ASP A 74 -20.16 -20.03 -1.67
CA ASP A 74 -19.11 -19.96 -0.65
C ASP A 74 -17.75 -19.55 -1.26
N GLY A 75 -17.60 -19.67 -2.58
CA GLY A 75 -16.39 -19.34 -3.33
C GLY A 75 -15.33 -20.44 -3.32
N ALA A 76 -15.43 -21.46 -2.47
CA ALA A 76 -14.48 -22.56 -2.41
C ALA A 76 -15.17 -23.89 -2.09
N LEU A 77 -14.60 -25.00 -2.56
CA LEU A 77 -15.09 -26.34 -2.26
C LEU A 77 -14.47 -26.80 -0.94
N ALA A 78 -15.27 -26.86 0.12
CA ALA A 78 -14.83 -27.32 1.43
C ALA A 78 -14.23 -28.74 1.35
N GLY A 79 -13.12 -28.99 2.05
CA GLY A 79 -12.45 -30.29 2.11
C GLY A 79 -11.75 -30.73 0.82
N SER A 80 -11.42 -29.79 -0.07
CA SER A 80 -10.66 -30.03 -1.30
C SER A 80 -9.17 -29.68 -1.19
N ASP A 81 -8.74 -29.26 0.01
CA ASP A 81 -7.36 -29.00 0.39
C ASP A 81 -6.47 -30.23 0.21
N ALA A 82 -5.19 -29.97 -0.06
CA ALA A 82 -4.21 -31.03 -0.26
C ALA A 82 -3.94 -31.75 1.07
N LYS A 83 -4.00 -33.09 1.06
CA LYS A 83 -3.69 -33.88 2.25
C LYS A 83 -2.21 -33.77 2.62
N PRO A 84 -1.87 -33.53 3.89
CA PRO A 84 -0.48 -33.54 4.34
C PRO A 84 0.20 -34.87 4.02
N VAL A 85 1.44 -34.80 3.51
CA VAL A 85 2.27 -35.98 3.24
C VAL A 85 3.42 -36.00 4.24
N SER A 86 3.65 -37.16 4.87
CA SER A 86 4.83 -37.36 5.71
C SER A 86 6.07 -37.48 4.82
N VAL A 87 7.07 -36.64 5.08
CA VAL A 87 8.34 -36.64 4.34
C VAL A 87 9.47 -37.09 5.26
N GLY A 88 10.36 -37.94 4.74
CA GLY A 88 11.61 -38.30 5.39
C GLY A 88 12.78 -37.53 4.78
N PHE A 89 13.79 -37.20 5.58
CA PHE A 89 15.03 -36.64 5.05
C PHE A 89 15.86 -37.73 4.41
N ALA A 90 16.18 -37.58 3.12
CA ALA A 90 17.12 -38.47 2.45
C ALA A 90 18.53 -38.25 3.05
N ALA A 91 19.17 -39.33 3.49
CA ALA A 91 20.55 -39.29 3.94
C ALA A 91 21.45 -38.76 2.81
N GLY A 92 22.30 -37.76 3.09
CA GLY A 92 23.25 -37.18 2.13
C GLY A 92 22.87 -35.82 1.53
N MET A 93 21.71 -35.23 1.84
CA MET A 93 21.32 -33.90 1.33
C MET A 93 22.21 -32.73 1.83
N GLY A 94 23.09 -32.95 2.81
CA GLY A 94 24.02 -31.93 3.32
C GLY A 94 25.44 -31.98 2.71
N ALA A 95 25.73 -32.89 1.77
CA ALA A 95 27.12 -33.23 1.44
C ALA A 95 27.85 -32.24 0.50
N THR A 96 27.14 -31.32 -0.15
CA THR A 96 27.78 -30.29 -1.00
C THR A 96 27.04 -28.98 -0.86
N LEU A 97 27.39 -28.19 0.15
CA LEU A 97 27.22 -26.75 0.04
C LEU A 97 28.17 -26.29 -1.07
N PRO A 98 27.68 -25.72 -2.19
CA PRO A 98 28.57 -25.12 -3.18
C PRO A 98 29.43 -24.05 -2.48
N ALA A 99 30.72 -23.99 -2.81
CA ALA A 99 31.63 -22.99 -2.27
C ALA A 99 31.09 -21.58 -2.62
N GLY A 100 30.56 -20.90 -1.62
CA GLY A 100 29.77 -19.67 -1.76
C GLY A 100 30.59 -18.40 -1.73
N GLU A 101 31.69 -18.33 -2.46
CA GLU A 101 32.41 -17.08 -2.67
C GLU A 101 32.53 -16.80 -4.16
N SER A 102 31.55 -16.09 -4.71
CA SER A 102 31.80 -15.32 -5.92
C SER A 102 32.42 -13.98 -5.50
N SER A 103 33.62 -13.69 -5.99
CA SER A 103 34.26 -12.40 -5.77
C SER A 103 33.57 -11.35 -6.66
N GLY A 104 33.11 -10.24 -6.07
CA GLY A 104 32.56 -9.10 -6.79
C GLY A 104 31.10 -8.81 -6.44
N ASN A 105 30.53 -7.77 -7.05
CA ASN A 105 29.17 -7.36 -6.74
C ASN A 105 28.13 -8.35 -7.28
N GLU A 106 27.02 -8.45 -6.56
CA GLU A 106 25.84 -9.21 -6.95
C GLU A 106 24.64 -8.30 -7.22
N LEU A 107 23.74 -8.77 -8.07
CA LEU A 107 22.47 -8.12 -8.41
C LEU A 107 21.33 -9.10 -8.18
N LEU A 108 20.42 -8.74 -7.29
CA LEU A 108 19.14 -9.40 -7.09
C LEU A 108 18.09 -8.78 -8.03
N LEU A 109 17.68 -9.55 -9.02
CA LEU A 109 16.48 -9.31 -9.82
C LEU A 109 15.28 -9.90 -9.08
N TYR A 110 14.36 -9.07 -8.61
CA TYR A 110 13.19 -9.51 -7.85
C TYR A 110 11.88 -9.08 -8.52
N PRO A 111 10.79 -9.86 -8.44
CA PRO A 111 9.48 -9.41 -8.92
C PRO A 111 9.07 -8.12 -8.22
N CYS A 112 8.65 -7.10 -8.96
CA CYS A 112 8.20 -5.85 -8.33
C CYS A 112 6.96 -6.14 -7.46
N PRO A 113 6.92 -5.67 -6.20
CA PRO A 113 5.73 -5.84 -5.35
C PRO A 113 4.44 -5.26 -5.94
N LYS A 114 4.56 -4.27 -6.83
CA LYS A 114 3.42 -3.57 -7.44
C LYS A 114 2.92 -4.24 -8.72
N VAL A 115 3.83 -4.54 -9.65
CA VAL A 115 3.48 -5.01 -11.01
C VAL A 115 3.89 -6.46 -11.29
N GLY A 116 4.48 -7.14 -10.30
CA GLY A 116 4.92 -8.53 -10.39
C GLY A 116 6.02 -8.73 -11.44
N ASP A 117 5.73 -9.57 -12.43
CA ASP A 117 6.58 -9.85 -13.59
C ASP A 117 6.30 -8.91 -14.79
N GLY A 118 5.47 -7.87 -14.59
CA GLY A 118 5.07 -6.94 -15.63
C GLY A 118 3.77 -7.30 -16.33
N ARG A 119 3.08 -8.38 -15.92
CA ARG A 119 1.71 -8.69 -16.41
C ARG A 119 0.70 -7.59 -16.05
N PHE A 120 0.96 -6.83 -15.00
CA PHE A 120 0.13 -5.70 -14.55
C PHE A 120 0.73 -4.33 -14.89
N ALA A 121 1.75 -4.26 -15.75
CA ALA A 121 2.45 -3.01 -16.07
C ALA A 121 1.53 -1.94 -16.68
N ASN A 122 0.39 -2.32 -17.27
CA ASN A 122 -0.59 -1.40 -17.83
C ASN A 122 -1.66 -0.92 -16.81
N SER A 123 -1.49 -1.22 -15.51
CA SER A 123 -2.38 -0.74 -14.46
C SER A 123 -1.88 0.60 -13.91
N GLY A 124 -2.62 1.68 -14.15
CA GLY A 124 -2.27 3.02 -13.65
C GLY A 124 -2.24 3.10 -12.12
N TRP A 125 -3.17 2.39 -11.45
CA TRP A 125 -3.20 2.28 -9.99
C TRP A 125 -1.90 1.69 -9.45
N LEU A 126 -1.40 0.60 -10.05
CA LEU A 126 -0.17 -0.07 -9.58
C LEU A 126 1.11 0.67 -9.98
N GLN A 127 1.09 1.44 -11.06
CA GLN A 127 2.23 2.29 -11.43
C GLN A 127 2.37 3.50 -10.50
N GLU A 128 1.26 4.18 -10.19
CA GLU A 128 1.25 5.32 -9.26
C GLU A 128 1.37 4.89 -7.79
N LEU A 129 1.06 3.64 -7.45
CA LEU A 129 1.26 3.13 -6.10
C LEU A 129 2.73 3.34 -5.67
N PRO A 130 2.97 3.99 -4.52
CA PRO A 130 4.32 4.13 -3.99
C PRO A 130 4.89 2.77 -3.59
N GLU A 131 6.10 2.48 -4.07
CA GLU A 131 6.84 1.29 -3.62
C GLU A 131 7.17 1.42 -2.12
N PHE A 132 7.12 0.31 -1.39
CA PHE A 132 7.15 0.31 0.08
C PHE A 132 8.44 0.93 0.66
N LEU A 133 9.59 0.54 0.12
CA LEU A 133 10.91 0.94 0.61
C LEU A 133 11.27 2.35 0.14
N THR A 134 11.08 2.62 -1.15
CA THR A 134 11.61 3.81 -1.84
C THR A 134 10.59 4.93 -2.02
N LYS A 135 9.29 4.63 -1.85
CA LYS A 135 8.15 5.50 -2.16
C LYS A 135 8.08 5.93 -3.62
N LEU A 136 8.80 5.21 -4.47
CA LEU A 136 8.92 5.51 -5.88
C LEU A 136 7.67 5.05 -6.65
N THR A 137 7.30 5.87 -7.63
CA THR A 137 6.18 5.64 -8.54
C THR A 137 6.71 5.58 -9.97
N TRP A 138 5.97 4.88 -10.84
CA TRP A 138 6.22 4.79 -12.29
C TRP A 138 7.53 4.13 -12.76
N ASP A 139 8.60 4.07 -11.98
CA ASP A 139 9.85 3.41 -12.40
C ASP A 139 10.29 2.26 -11.48
N ASN A 140 11.28 1.50 -11.95
CA ASN A 140 12.21 0.72 -11.15
C ASN A 140 13.58 1.40 -11.13
N VAL A 141 14.38 1.08 -10.12
CA VAL A 141 15.68 1.70 -9.85
C VAL A 141 16.68 0.63 -9.43
N LEU A 142 17.96 0.89 -9.66
CA LEU A 142 19.04 0.11 -9.06
C LEU A 142 19.20 0.57 -7.61
N LEU A 143 18.76 -0.27 -6.68
CA LEU A 143 18.97 -0.09 -5.25
C LEU A 143 20.44 -0.34 -4.91
N VAL A 144 21.09 0.64 -4.31
CA VAL A 144 22.48 0.56 -3.86
C VAL A 144 22.57 0.94 -2.38
N GLY A 145 23.46 0.29 -1.63
CA GLY A 145 23.74 0.67 -0.25
C GLY A 145 24.45 2.02 -0.14
N VAL A 146 24.43 2.60 1.05
CA VAL A 146 25.08 3.89 1.35
C VAL A 146 26.60 3.78 1.16
N ALA A 147 27.22 2.69 1.62
CA ALA A 147 28.64 2.42 1.43
C ALA A 147 29.02 2.30 -0.06
N ASP A 148 28.25 1.52 -0.82
CA ASP A 148 28.50 1.29 -2.25
C ASP A 148 28.29 2.57 -3.08
N SER A 149 27.28 3.37 -2.74
CA SER A 149 27.04 4.69 -3.34
C SER A 149 28.26 5.61 -3.19
N LYS A 150 28.87 5.65 -2.00
CA LYS A 150 30.09 6.44 -1.75
C LYS A 150 31.28 5.90 -2.55
N ALA A 151 31.47 4.58 -2.59
CA ALA A 151 32.56 3.94 -3.32
C ALA A 151 32.45 4.14 -4.85
N MET A 152 31.23 4.13 -5.39
CA MET A 152 30.96 4.34 -6.82
C MET A 152 30.80 5.81 -7.21
N HIS A 153 30.81 6.75 -6.25
CA HIS A 153 30.54 8.17 -6.47
C HIS A 153 29.22 8.45 -7.20
N VAL A 154 28.15 7.74 -6.79
CA VAL A 154 26.80 7.88 -7.34
C VAL A 154 25.82 8.35 -6.27
N THR A 155 24.86 9.18 -6.66
CA THR A 155 23.75 9.62 -5.81
C THR A 155 22.40 9.22 -6.39
N THR A 156 21.33 9.25 -5.59
CA THR A 156 19.97 8.98 -6.08
C THR A 156 19.65 9.85 -7.30
N GLY A 157 19.18 9.22 -8.38
CA GLY A 157 18.90 9.87 -9.66
C GLY A 157 20.05 9.85 -10.66
N ASP A 158 21.27 9.47 -10.28
CA ASP A 158 22.34 9.24 -11.25
C ASP A 158 22.01 8.05 -12.15
N LEU A 159 22.29 8.17 -13.45
CA LEU A 159 22.16 7.09 -14.41
C LEU A 159 23.46 6.29 -14.47
N VAL A 160 23.35 4.97 -14.34
CA VAL A 160 24.47 4.03 -14.41
C VAL A 160 24.23 2.97 -15.46
N THR A 161 25.31 2.51 -16.10
CA THR A 161 25.33 1.29 -16.89
C THR A 161 25.59 0.11 -15.98
N VAL A 162 24.67 -0.84 -15.93
CA VAL A 162 24.78 -2.11 -15.21
C VAL A 162 25.11 -3.19 -16.21
N THR A 163 26.24 -3.88 -16.02
CA THR A 163 26.71 -4.93 -16.93
C THR A 163 26.85 -6.26 -16.19
N ALA A 164 26.27 -7.32 -16.77
CA ALA A 164 26.43 -8.69 -16.31
C ALA A 164 26.33 -9.66 -17.49
N GLY A 165 27.16 -10.72 -17.51
CA GLY A 165 27.12 -11.74 -18.56
C GLY A 165 27.31 -11.20 -19.99
N GLY A 166 28.05 -10.10 -20.16
CA GLY A 166 28.27 -9.44 -21.46
C GLY A 166 27.06 -8.64 -21.99
N LYS A 167 26.02 -8.46 -21.17
CA LYS A 167 24.85 -7.62 -21.46
C LYS A 167 24.83 -6.40 -20.55
N SER A 168 24.33 -5.29 -21.06
CA SER A 168 24.27 -4.03 -20.34
C SER A 168 22.89 -3.40 -20.45
N ILE A 169 22.47 -2.75 -19.38
CA ILE A 169 21.28 -1.88 -19.33
C ILE A 169 21.67 -0.55 -18.66
N GLU A 170 20.93 0.52 -18.94
CA GLU A 170 21.05 1.76 -18.18
C GLU A 170 19.91 1.83 -17.15
N ALA A 171 20.24 2.09 -15.89
CA ALA A 171 19.26 2.20 -14.82
C ALA A 171 19.55 3.38 -13.90
N PRO A 172 18.52 4.10 -13.43
CA PRO A 172 18.70 5.13 -12.41
C PRO A 172 19.01 4.50 -11.05
N VAL A 173 19.94 5.11 -10.32
CA VAL A 173 20.33 4.72 -8.97
C VAL A 173 19.35 5.26 -7.94
N TYR A 174 19.04 4.46 -6.93
CA TYR A 174 18.42 4.90 -5.69
C TYR A 174 19.23 4.39 -4.51
N VAL A 175 19.74 5.31 -3.69
CA VAL A 175 20.51 4.97 -2.49
C VAL A 175 19.53 4.54 -1.38
N ALA A 176 19.55 3.26 -1.04
CA ALA A 176 18.62 2.64 -0.10
C ALA A 176 19.32 2.30 1.22
N PRO A 177 18.91 2.92 2.35
CA PRO A 177 19.36 2.50 3.67
C PRO A 177 19.00 1.03 3.94
N GLY A 178 19.94 0.27 4.51
CA GLY A 178 19.77 -1.16 4.81
C GLY A 178 20.01 -2.13 3.65
N GLN A 179 20.35 -1.62 2.45
CA GLN A 179 20.83 -2.46 1.37
C GLN A 179 22.25 -2.97 1.70
N ALA A 180 22.46 -4.29 1.61
CA ALA A 180 23.72 -4.93 1.97
C ALA A 180 24.87 -4.50 1.05
N ALA A 181 26.07 -4.31 1.62
CA ALA A 181 27.26 -3.91 0.87
C ALA A 181 27.65 -4.96 -0.18
N GLY A 182 28.00 -4.51 -1.39
CA GLY A 182 28.30 -5.38 -2.53
C GLY A 182 27.08 -6.05 -3.16
N SER A 183 25.87 -5.77 -2.65
CA SER A 183 24.61 -6.34 -3.13
C SER A 183 23.69 -5.25 -3.65
N MET A 184 23.19 -5.41 -4.87
CA MET A 184 22.28 -4.46 -5.50
C MET A 184 20.92 -5.09 -5.78
N GLY A 185 19.85 -4.30 -5.76
CA GLY A 185 18.51 -4.77 -6.08
C GLY A 185 17.95 -4.07 -7.31
N LEU A 186 17.29 -4.79 -8.21
CA LEU A 186 16.57 -4.19 -9.33
C LEU A 186 15.26 -4.94 -9.61
N ALA A 187 14.15 -4.22 -9.50
CA ALA A 187 12.82 -4.81 -9.67
C ALA A 187 12.53 -5.18 -11.13
N MET A 188 11.93 -6.35 -11.36
CA MET A 188 11.43 -6.81 -12.66
C MET A 188 10.04 -6.23 -12.98
N GLY A 189 9.61 -6.36 -14.24
CA GLY A 189 8.25 -6.02 -14.67
C GLY A 189 8.07 -4.64 -15.32
N TYR A 190 9.16 -3.90 -15.51
CA TYR A 190 9.23 -2.58 -16.14
C TYR A 190 9.88 -2.64 -17.53
N GLY A 191 9.95 -1.49 -18.22
CA GLY A 191 10.59 -1.36 -19.54
C GLY A 191 9.83 -2.02 -20.69
N ARG A 192 8.53 -2.28 -20.51
CA ARG A 192 7.71 -2.99 -21.50
C ARG A 192 7.39 -2.09 -22.69
N THR A 193 7.57 -2.60 -23.89
CA THR A 193 7.36 -1.84 -25.14
C THR A 193 6.01 -2.09 -25.82
N ALA A 194 5.18 -2.94 -25.22
CA ALA A 194 3.84 -3.31 -25.71
C ALA A 194 2.93 -3.67 -24.51
N ALA A 195 3.01 -2.89 -23.43
CA ALA A 195 2.11 -3.00 -22.30
C ALA A 195 0.80 -2.22 -22.54
N GLY A 196 0.87 -1.10 -23.27
CA GLY A 196 -0.25 -0.22 -23.59
C GLY A 196 -0.03 1.21 -23.07
N ARG A 197 -1.11 1.98 -22.98
CA ARG A 197 -1.09 3.43 -22.70
C ARG A 197 -0.48 3.86 -21.36
N ILE A 198 -0.29 2.93 -20.42
CA ILE A 198 0.27 3.20 -19.08
C ILE A 198 1.71 2.73 -18.97
N GLY A 199 1.97 1.46 -19.29
CA GLY A 199 3.27 0.82 -19.07
C GLY A 199 4.30 1.00 -20.18
N GLY A 200 3.88 1.52 -21.34
CA GLY A 200 4.70 1.69 -22.54
C GLY A 200 4.13 0.97 -23.75
N ASP A 201 4.17 1.63 -24.89
CA ASP A 201 3.77 1.09 -26.18
C ASP A 201 4.57 1.76 -27.30
N ARG A 202 5.39 1.00 -28.03
CA ARG A 202 6.17 1.50 -29.17
C ARG A 202 5.41 1.39 -30.50
N HIS A 203 4.15 0.99 -30.50
CA HIS A 203 3.34 0.97 -31.70
C HIS A 203 3.23 2.39 -32.30
N PRO A 204 3.44 2.59 -33.61
CA PRO A 204 3.51 3.93 -34.23
C PRO A 204 2.30 4.83 -33.96
N ASP A 205 1.10 4.24 -33.87
CA ASP A 205 -0.16 4.97 -33.66
C ASP A 205 -0.48 5.29 -32.18
N ALA A 206 0.32 4.75 -31.25
CA ALA A 206 0.06 4.82 -29.81
C ALA A 206 1.35 4.97 -28.98
N ALA A 207 2.37 5.64 -29.54
CA ALA A 207 3.69 5.78 -28.93
C ALA A 207 3.62 6.37 -27.50
N VAL A 208 3.84 5.51 -26.51
CA VAL A 208 4.01 5.86 -25.10
C VAL A 208 5.37 5.30 -24.66
N ASP A 209 6.23 6.17 -24.16
CA ASP A 209 7.54 5.75 -23.68
C ASP A 209 7.40 4.69 -22.56
N PRO A 210 8.16 3.59 -22.62
CA PRO A 210 8.20 2.61 -21.55
C PRO A 210 8.58 3.23 -20.22
N VAL A 211 7.86 2.82 -19.18
CA VAL A 211 8.14 3.26 -17.81
C VAL A 211 9.14 2.31 -17.15
N GLY A 212 10.12 2.86 -16.44
CA GLY A 212 11.26 2.11 -15.92
C GLY A 212 12.12 1.41 -16.98
N VAL A 213 12.87 0.41 -16.55
CA VAL A 213 13.95 -0.27 -17.28
C VAL A 213 13.66 -1.76 -17.36
N ASP A 214 13.87 -2.33 -18.55
CA ASP A 214 13.77 -3.78 -18.75
C ASP A 214 15.00 -4.48 -18.19
N THR A 215 14.77 -5.44 -17.29
CA THR A 215 15.81 -6.23 -16.63
C THR A 215 16.09 -7.55 -17.34
N ALA A 216 15.25 -7.95 -18.29
CA ALA A 216 15.37 -9.21 -19.02
C ALA A 216 16.76 -9.41 -19.67
N PRO A 217 17.45 -8.37 -20.20
CA PRO A 217 18.79 -8.55 -20.76
C PRO A 217 19.85 -9.04 -19.76
N LEU A 218 19.69 -8.77 -18.47
CA LEU A 218 20.63 -9.21 -17.43
C LEU A 218 20.31 -10.60 -16.87
N ARG A 219 19.15 -11.17 -17.21
CA ARG A 219 18.68 -12.44 -16.69
C ARG A 219 19.12 -13.61 -17.58
N SER A 220 19.50 -14.73 -16.97
CA SER A 220 19.79 -15.98 -17.68
C SER A 220 19.05 -17.16 -17.06
N VAL A 221 19.01 -18.30 -17.77
CA VAL A 221 18.43 -19.54 -17.23
C VAL A 221 19.22 -20.04 -16.02
N ALA A 222 20.54 -19.84 -16.00
CA ALA A 222 21.43 -20.24 -14.90
C ALA A 222 21.34 -19.30 -13.68
N ALA A 223 21.02 -18.02 -13.92
CA ALA A 223 20.91 -16.98 -12.91
C ALA A 223 19.62 -16.17 -13.13
N PRO A 224 18.44 -16.74 -12.80
CA PRO A 224 17.15 -16.09 -13.05
C PRO A 224 16.83 -14.94 -12.08
N PHE A 225 17.46 -14.93 -10.89
CA PHE A 225 17.21 -13.94 -9.84
C PHE A 225 18.51 -13.33 -9.33
N LEU A 226 19.45 -14.15 -8.87
CA LEU A 226 20.73 -13.66 -8.36
C LEU A 226 21.81 -13.74 -9.44
N VAL A 227 22.33 -12.58 -9.84
CA VAL A 227 23.35 -12.43 -10.88
C VAL A 227 24.65 -11.99 -10.23
N SER A 228 25.73 -12.76 -10.40
CA SER A 228 27.07 -12.43 -9.87
C SER A 228 27.97 -11.76 -10.92
N GLY A 229 29.04 -11.12 -10.47
CA GLY A 229 30.05 -10.50 -11.35
C GLY A 229 29.54 -9.22 -12.02
N VAL A 230 28.74 -8.45 -11.29
CA VAL A 230 28.06 -7.26 -11.81
C VAL A 230 29.00 -6.07 -11.74
N THR A 231 29.13 -5.34 -12.84
CA THR A 231 29.88 -4.08 -12.89
C THR A 231 28.94 -2.90 -13.12
N VAL A 232 29.21 -1.80 -12.42
CA VAL A 232 28.41 -0.57 -12.51
C VAL A 232 29.33 0.58 -12.91
N ALA A 233 28.95 1.32 -13.95
CA ALA A 233 29.69 2.48 -14.44
C ALA A 233 28.77 3.70 -14.54
N LYS A 234 29.24 4.85 -14.05
CA LYS A 234 28.50 6.11 -14.12
C LYS A 234 28.42 6.63 -15.56
N VAL A 235 27.23 7.00 -16.02
CA VAL A 235 27.00 7.53 -17.38
C VAL A 235 27.28 9.04 -17.45
N GLY A 236 27.18 9.74 -16.32
CA GLY A 236 27.31 11.21 -16.27
C GLY A 236 26.02 11.96 -16.63
N LYS A 237 24.87 11.28 -16.60
CA LYS A 237 23.53 11.84 -16.77
C LYS A 237 22.68 11.56 -15.53
N THR A 238 21.67 12.39 -15.30
CA THR A 238 20.68 12.20 -14.24
C THR A 238 19.32 11.83 -14.83
N TYR A 239 18.52 11.10 -14.06
CA TYR A 239 17.18 10.67 -14.40
C TYR A 239 16.18 11.16 -13.33
N PRO A 240 15.08 11.83 -13.72
CA PRO A 240 14.09 12.29 -12.77
C PRO A 240 13.30 11.12 -12.18
N LEU A 241 13.37 10.97 -10.87
CA LEU A 241 12.63 9.98 -10.09
C LEU A 241 11.47 10.65 -9.36
N SER A 242 10.28 10.04 -9.42
CA SER A 242 9.07 10.55 -8.77
C SER A 242 8.75 9.72 -7.53
N THR A 243 9.09 10.24 -6.36
CA THR A 243 8.72 9.67 -5.04
C THR A 243 7.48 10.35 -4.50
N THR A 244 6.74 9.68 -3.60
CA THR A 244 5.59 10.27 -2.86
C THR A 244 5.93 10.77 -1.46
N GLN A 245 7.17 10.58 -1.06
CA GLN A 245 7.72 11.05 0.20
C GLN A 245 8.86 12.00 -0.14
N GLU A 246 8.99 13.07 0.65
CA GLU A 246 10.02 14.12 0.47
C GLU A 246 9.85 14.98 -0.80
N HIS A 247 8.60 15.28 -1.19
CA HIS A 247 8.28 16.19 -2.31
C HIS A 247 8.76 17.64 -2.15
N HIS A 248 9.11 18.04 -0.93
CA HIS A 248 9.60 19.37 -0.61
C HIS A 248 11.11 19.30 -0.44
N LEU A 249 11.82 20.33 -0.89
CA LEU A 249 13.22 20.52 -0.56
C LEU A 249 13.32 20.60 0.96
N VAL A 250 13.74 19.51 1.59
CA VAL A 250 14.09 19.47 3.00
C VAL A 250 15.57 19.81 3.04
N ASP A 251 15.90 21.01 3.49
CA ASP A 251 17.29 21.38 3.75
C ASP A 251 17.83 20.59 4.96
N GLU A 252 19.12 20.76 5.26
CA GLU A 252 19.74 20.09 6.40
C GLU A 252 18.99 20.35 7.72
N THR A 253 18.47 21.58 7.89
CA THR A 253 17.65 21.97 9.04
C THR A 253 16.36 21.16 9.12
N GLY A 254 15.64 21.04 8.02
CA GLY A 254 14.41 20.26 7.92
C GLY A 254 14.67 18.77 8.17
N MET A 255 15.82 18.23 7.75
CA MET A 255 16.21 16.83 7.97
C MET A 255 16.47 16.59 9.47
N LYS A 256 17.25 17.47 10.12
CA LYS A 256 17.46 17.43 11.57
C LYS A 256 16.15 17.56 12.34
N GLY A 257 15.27 18.49 11.92
CA GLY A 257 13.95 18.67 12.51
C GLY A 257 13.03 17.47 12.31
N ARG A 258 13.18 16.71 11.21
CA ARG A 258 12.47 15.45 11.00
C ARG A 258 13.01 14.37 11.92
N GLU A 259 14.32 14.18 11.99
CA GLU A 259 14.96 13.19 12.86
C GLU A 259 14.60 13.42 14.34
N ALA A 260 14.59 14.67 14.79
CA ALA A 260 14.19 15.04 16.14
C ALA A 260 12.72 14.73 16.46
N ARG A 261 11.82 14.88 15.47
CA ARG A 261 10.37 14.64 15.65
C ARG A 261 9.96 13.19 15.37
N MET A 262 10.76 12.43 14.65
CA MET A 262 10.42 11.06 14.25
C MET A 262 9.99 10.16 15.43
N PRO A 263 10.64 10.18 16.62
CA PRO A 263 10.19 9.42 17.77
C PRO A 263 8.79 9.80 18.28
N GLN A 264 8.34 11.04 18.03
CA GLN A 264 7.02 11.55 18.40
C GLN A 264 5.95 11.12 17.39
N LEU A 265 6.33 10.98 16.11
CA LEU A 265 5.44 10.57 15.02
C LEU A 265 5.16 9.06 15.05
N ILE A 266 6.23 8.26 15.13
CA ILE A 266 6.17 6.80 15.21
C ILE A 266 6.74 6.33 16.55
N ARG A 267 5.83 6.14 17.50
CA ARG A 267 6.17 5.71 18.86
C ARG A 267 6.51 4.23 18.84
N THR A 268 7.77 3.92 19.09
CA THR A 268 8.31 2.56 19.10
C THR A 268 8.88 2.21 20.47
N GLY A 269 8.73 0.95 20.86
CA GLY A 269 9.30 0.39 22.10
C GLY A 269 9.61 -1.09 21.93
N THR A 270 10.33 -1.66 22.89
CA THR A 270 10.60 -3.11 22.93
C THR A 270 9.53 -3.86 23.73
N LYS A 271 9.42 -5.17 23.54
CA LYS A 271 8.55 -6.03 24.35
C LYS A 271 8.90 -5.95 25.84
N ALA A 272 10.19 -5.90 26.18
CA ALA A 272 10.64 -5.75 27.56
C ALA A 272 10.22 -4.40 28.17
N GLU A 273 10.34 -3.30 27.40
CA GLU A 273 9.84 -1.99 27.82
C GLU A 273 8.31 -2.02 28.01
N TYR A 274 7.56 -2.62 27.09
CA TYR A 274 6.10 -2.72 27.20
C TYR A 274 5.64 -3.54 28.41
N ASP A 275 6.37 -4.62 28.75
CA ASP A 275 6.05 -5.44 29.93
C ASP A 275 6.32 -4.70 31.24
N ALA A 276 7.35 -3.83 31.26
CA ALA A 276 7.66 -3.01 32.42
C ALA A 276 6.74 -1.78 32.53
N GLU A 277 6.45 -1.13 31.40
CA GLU A 277 5.66 0.10 31.31
C GLU A 277 4.73 0.05 30.07
N PRO A 278 3.49 -0.46 30.23
CA PRO A 278 2.57 -0.65 29.12
C PRO A 278 2.22 0.62 28.34
N ASP A 279 2.30 1.79 28.98
CA ASP A 279 2.05 3.10 28.41
C ASP A 279 3.33 3.89 28.08
N PHE A 280 4.45 3.20 27.82
CA PHE A 280 5.75 3.77 27.42
C PHE A 280 5.67 4.83 26.31
N GLN A 281 4.64 4.73 25.46
CA GLN A 281 4.40 5.66 24.36
C GLN A 281 4.22 7.10 24.84
N LYS A 282 3.66 7.32 26.04
CA LYS A 282 3.47 8.66 26.61
C LYS A 282 4.79 9.38 26.87
N HIS A 283 5.86 8.60 27.11
CA HIS A 283 7.21 9.09 27.37
C HIS A 283 8.03 9.33 26.09
N ARG A 284 7.41 9.17 24.91
CA ARG A 284 8.05 9.44 23.60
C ARG A 284 7.79 10.85 23.09
N THR A 285 6.97 11.62 23.79
CA THR A 285 6.67 13.03 23.52
C THR A 285 6.92 13.85 24.78
N PRO A 286 7.33 15.13 24.68
CA PRO A 286 7.37 16.00 25.84
C PRO A 286 5.99 16.04 26.52
N HIS A 287 5.95 15.81 27.83
CA HIS A 287 4.73 15.99 28.60
C HIS A 287 4.29 17.46 28.51
N HIS A 288 3.11 17.69 27.98
CA HIS A 288 2.47 19.00 28.00
C HIS A 288 1.41 19.03 29.10
N PRO A 289 1.11 20.20 29.70
CA PRO A 289 -0.04 20.35 30.57
C PRO A 289 -1.34 20.01 29.81
N GLU A 290 -2.42 19.76 30.55
CA GLU A 290 -3.72 19.51 29.96
C GLU A 290 -4.08 20.61 28.95
N LEU A 291 -4.40 20.20 27.72
CA LEU A 291 -4.69 21.12 26.62
C LEU A 291 -6.08 21.71 26.82
N LYS A 292 -6.13 23.02 27.05
CA LYS A 292 -7.38 23.76 27.19
C LYS A 292 -7.86 24.25 25.83
N SER A 293 -9.15 24.08 25.56
CA SER A 293 -9.83 24.71 24.44
C SER A 293 -10.43 26.04 24.88
N LEU A 294 -10.36 27.06 24.01
CA LEU A 294 -11.10 28.32 24.23
C LEU A 294 -12.61 28.15 24.01
N TRP A 295 -13.00 27.09 23.29
CA TRP A 295 -14.38 26.78 22.94
C TRP A 295 -14.89 25.56 23.70
N GLU A 296 -16.19 25.55 23.96
CA GLU A 296 -16.89 24.37 24.47
C GLU A 296 -16.82 23.24 23.43
N SER A 297 -16.58 22.02 23.91
CA SER A 297 -16.52 20.85 23.02
C SER A 297 -17.92 20.41 22.63
N HIS A 298 -18.11 20.05 21.36
CA HIS A 298 -19.36 19.47 20.90
C HIS A 298 -19.51 18.03 21.39
N GLU A 299 -20.66 17.69 21.94
CA GLU A 299 -20.99 16.32 22.34
C GLU A 299 -21.65 15.55 21.20
N TYR A 300 -21.01 14.47 20.77
CA TYR A 300 -21.54 13.59 19.74
C TYR A 300 -22.32 12.46 20.40
N ASN A 301 -23.65 12.63 20.52
CA ASN A 301 -24.54 11.71 21.26
C ASN A 301 -25.05 10.52 20.43
N GLY A 302 -24.94 10.60 19.10
CA GLY A 302 -25.27 9.49 18.18
C GLY A 302 -24.08 8.55 17.99
N HIS A 303 -23.86 8.09 16.75
CA HIS A 303 -22.65 7.38 16.41
C HIS A 303 -21.44 8.32 16.43
N LYS A 304 -20.32 7.83 16.96
CA LYS A 304 -19.04 8.55 17.04
C LYS A 304 -17.98 7.77 16.28
N TRP A 305 -17.94 7.92 14.96
CA TRP A 305 -17.01 7.16 14.12
C TRP A 305 -15.54 7.45 14.44
N GLY A 306 -14.74 6.39 14.55
CA GLY A 306 -13.31 6.46 14.84
C GLY A 306 -12.51 5.34 14.17
N MET A 307 -11.20 5.49 14.17
CA MET A 307 -10.27 4.52 13.58
C MET A 307 -9.09 4.27 14.52
N SER A 308 -8.63 3.03 14.62
CA SER A 308 -7.41 2.65 15.31
C SER A 308 -6.49 1.90 14.35
N ILE A 309 -5.20 2.26 14.32
CA ILE A 309 -4.22 1.63 13.42
C ILE A 309 -3.09 1.01 14.26
N ASP A 310 -2.94 -0.32 14.27
CA ASP A 310 -1.86 -1.01 14.97
C ASP A 310 -0.56 -1.01 14.14
N LEU A 311 0.41 -0.23 14.60
CA LEU A 311 1.72 -0.12 13.93
C LEU A 311 2.63 -1.32 14.17
N SER A 312 2.27 -2.25 15.06
CA SER A 312 3.01 -3.51 15.27
C SER A 312 2.65 -4.55 14.22
N THR A 313 1.40 -4.58 13.75
CA THR A 313 0.94 -5.54 12.74
C THR A 313 1.00 -4.98 11.32
N CYS A 314 1.04 -3.66 11.15
CA CYS A 314 1.24 -3.04 9.84
C CYS A 314 2.59 -3.46 9.23
N ASP A 315 2.52 -4.17 8.11
CA ASP A 315 3.65 -4.64 7.31
C ASP A 315 4.02 -3.68 6.17
N GLY A 316 3.17 -2.68 5.91
CA GLY A 316 3.37 -1.71 4.85
C GLY A 316 3.08 -2.23 3.44
N CYS A 317 2.23 -3.25 3.28
CA CYS A 317 1.86 -3.82 1.98
C CYS A 317 1.18 -2.85 0.98
N SER A 318 0.79 -1.64 1.41
CA SER A 318 0.08 -0.63 0.60
C SER A 318 -1.27 -1.06 0.00
N ALA A 319 -1.82 -2.21 0.38
CA ALA A 319 -3.14 -2.67 -0.05
C ALA A 319 -4.25 -1.67 0.32
N CYS A 320 -4.13 -1.02 1.49
CA CYS A 320 -5.04 0.03 1.94
C CYS A 320 -5.07 1.26 1.02
N VAL A 321 -3.97 1.57 0.33
CA VAL A 321 -3.86 2.68 -0.64
C VAL A 321 -4.67 2.36 -1.89
N ILE A 322 -4.43 1.20 -2.50
CA ILE A 322 -5.14 0.75 -3.70
C ILE A 322 -6.63 0.54 -3.42
N ALA A 323 -6.98 -0.04 -2.28
CA ALA A 323 -8.37 -0.21 -1.90
C ALA A 323 -9.09 1.14 -1.75
N CYS A 324 -8.42 2.13 -1.15
CA CYS A 324 -8.97 3.48 -1.07
C CYS A 324 -9.14 4.11 -2.46
N GLN A 325 -8.18 3.89 -3.37
CA GLN A 325 -8.22 4.38 -4.75
C GLN A 325 -9.37 3.77 -5.55
N ALA A 326 -9.54 2.45 -5.49
CA ALA A 326 -10.60 1.71 -6.15
C ALA A 326 -11.99 2.06 -5.61
N GLU A 327 -12.14 2.10 -4.28
CA GLU A 327 -13.42 2.35 -3.62
C GLU A 327 -13.90 3.80 -3.83
N ASN A 328 -12.99 4.77 -3.78
CA ASN A 328 -13.35 6.18 -3.72
C ASN A 328 -13.08 6.91 -5.04
N ASN A 329 -13.04 6.23 -6.18
CA ASN A 329 -12.86 6.83 -7.52
C ASN A 329 -11.67 7.79 -7.60
N ILE A 330 -10.57 7.47 -6.92
CA ILE A 330 -9.43 8.38 -6.84
C ILE A 330 -8.66 8.29 -8.17
N PRO A 331 -8.46 9.41 -8.89
CA PRO A 331 -7.90 9.35 -10.23
C PRO A 331 -6.42 8.98 -10.19
N ILE A 332 -5.92 8.42 -11.29
CA ILE A 332 -4.48 8.22 -11.47
C ILE A 332 -3.77 9.53 -11.79
N VAL A 333 -2.52 9.67 -11.33
CA VAL A 333 -1.64 10.81 -11.63
C VAL A 333 -0.33 10.34 -12.24
N GLY A 334 0.01 10.95 -13.38
CA GLY A 334 1.21 10.60 -14.15
C GLY A 334 2.51 11.03 -13.48
N LYS A 335 3.60 10.34 -13.83
CA LYS A 335 4.95 10.53 -13.27
C LYS A 335 5.36 11.99 -13.07
N ASP A 336 5.18 12.84 -14.08
CA ASP A 336 5.58 14.26 -14.03
C ASP A 336 4.84 15.07 -12.97
N GLN A 337 3.59 14.71 -12.68
CA GLN A 337 2.77 15.41 -11.70
C GLN A 337 3.00 14.84 -10.30
N VAL A 338 3.25 13.53 -10.17
CA VAL A 338 3.72 12.94 -8.90
C VAL A 338 5.05 13.55 -8.48
N GLY A 339 5.99 13.74 -9.42
CA GLY A 339 7.26 14.44 -9.16
C GLY A 339 7.11 15.90 -8.72
N LYS A 340 5.89 16.47 -8.80
CA LYS A 340 5.54 17.81 -8.31
C LYS A 340 4.72 17.78 -7.00
N GLY A 341 4.58 16.63 -6.36
CA GLY A 341 3.80 16.44 -5.13
C GLY A 341 2.30 16.59 -5.34
N ARG A 342 1.77 16.01 -6.43
CA ARG A 342 0.36 16.12 -6.84
C ARG A 342 -0.32 14.77 -7.00
N GLU A 343 0.26 13.72 -6.43
CA GLU A 343 -0.33 12.39 -6.33
C GLU A 343 -1.69 12.45 -5.64
N MET A 344 -2.62 11.59 -6.07
CA MET A 344 -3.97 11.55 -5.50
C MET A 344 -4.12 10.28 -4.67
N HIS A 345 -3.48 10.26 -3.49
CA HIS A 345 -3.64 9.19 -2.50
C HIS A 345 -4.23 9.76 -1.20
N TRP A 346 -5.41 9.27 -0.80
CA TRP A 346 -6.13 9.76 0.40
C TRP A 346 -5.63 9.14 1.71
N ILE A 347 -5.07 7.94 1.61
CA ILE A 347 -4.25 7.30 2.63
C ILE A 347 -2.88 7.10 1.98
N ARG A 348 -1.84 7.61 2.63
CA ARG A 348 -0.46 7.38 2.24
C ARG A 348 0.20 6.46 3.25
N LEU A 349 1.25 5.78 2.84
CA LEU A 349 2.07 4.96 3.72
C LEU A 349 3.44 5.64 3.84
N ASP A 350 3.74 6.21 5.00
CA ASP A 350 5.03 6.83 5.29
C ASP A 350 6.01 5.76 5.77
N SER A 351 7.27 5.83 5.33
CA SER A 351 8.35 4.95 5.80
C SER A 351 9.41 5.77 6.54
N TYR A 352 9.75 5.32 7.74
CA TYR A 352 10.75 5.95 8.60
C TYR A 352 11.90 4.98 8.86
N TYR A 353 13.13 5.46 8.64
CA TYR A 353 14.37 4.72 8.92
C TYR A 353 15.03 5.31 10.16
N ARG A 354 15.52 4.46 11.07
CA ARG A 354 16.20 4.86 12.31
C ARG A 354 17.44 4.01 12.56
N GLY A 355 18.46 4.62 13.14
CA GLY A 355 19.71 3.94 13.50
C GLY A 355 20.76 4.05 12.39
N ASN A 356 21.68 3.08 12.34
CA ASN A 356 22.75 3.04 11.37
C ASN A 356 22.18 2.91 9.94
N PRO A 357 22.53 3.80 8.98
CA PRO A 357 22.07 3.69 7.59
C PRO A 357 22.42 2.38 6.88
N ASP A 358 23.47 1.67 7.30
CA ASP A 358 23.85 0.36 6.74
C ASP A 358 22.98 -0.78 7.28
N SER A 359 22.32 -0.58 8.43
CA SER A 359 21.44 -1.55 9.09
C SER A 359 20.32 -0.87 9.89
N PRO A 360 19.45 -0.09 9.23
CA PRO A 360 18.45 0.71 9.91
C PRO A 360 17.26 -0.14 10.34
N SER A 361 16.62 0.23 11.45
CA SER A 361 15.25 -0.20 11.71
C SER A 361 14.30 0.62 10.83
N MET A 362 13.40 -0.04 10.11
CA MET A 362 12.37 0.60 9.30
C MET A 362 11.00 0.46 9.98
N SER A 363 10.17 1.48 9.88
CA SER A 363 8.78 1.41 10.36
C SER A 363 7.84 2.12 9.39
N ALA A 364 6.67 1.53 9.20
CA ALA A 364 5.64 2.03 8.30
C ALA A 364 4.49 2.66 9.11
N GLN A 365 3.95 3.78 8.61
CA GLN A 365 2.81 4.44 9.22
C GLN A 365 1.79 4.84 8.14
N PRO A 366 0.61 4.21 8.09
CA PRO A 366 -0.48 4.68 7.25
C PRO A 366 -1.02 6.01 7.80
N VAL A 367 -1.08 7.04 6.98
CA VAL A 367 -1.57 8.37 7.35
C VAL A 367 -2.68 8.78 6.39
N ALA A 368 -3.86 9.02 6.94
CA ALA A 368 -5.06 9.48 6.23
C ALA A 368 -5.65 10.72 6.95
N CYS A 369 -6.79 11.22 6.49
CA CYS A 369 -7.55 12.20 7.28
C CYS A 369 -7.95 11.59 8.61
N ALA A 370 -7.53 12.22 9.71
CA ALA A 370 -7.84 11.76 11.05
C ALA A 370 -9.22 12.22 11.56
N HIS A 371 -10.01 12.91 10.73
CA HIS A 371 -11.33 13.46 11.09
C HIS A 371 -11.31 14.18 12.46
N CYS A 372 -10.38 15.14 12.59
CA CYS A 372 -10.15 15.94 13.80
C CYS A 372 -11.46 16.56 14.31
N GLU A 373 -11.75 16.51 15.61
CA GLU A 373 -12.90 17.24 16.18
C GLU A 373 -12.65 18.75 16.15
N ASN A 374 -11.46 19.17 16.56
CA ASN A 374 -11.00 20.55 16.40
C ASN A 374 -10.30 20.68 15.05
N ALA A 375 -11.06 20.68 13.95
CA ALA A 375 -10.51 20.59 12.59
C ALA A 375 -10.00 21.94 12.06
N PRO A 376 -8.67 22.21 12.01
CA PRO A 376 -8.15 23.48 11.50
C PRO A 376 -8.44 23.67 10.01
N CYS A 377 -8.65 22.58 9.27
CA CYS A 377 -8.96 22.63 7.85
C CYS A 377 -10.39 23.11 7.54
N GLU A 378 -11.30 23.13 8.51
CA GLU A 378 -12.67 23.60 8.32
C GLU A 378 -12.76 25.13 8.40
N GLU A 379 -12.23 25.71 9.48
CA GLU A 379 -12.22 27.15 9.77
C GLU A 379 -11.66 28.02 8.64
N VAL A 380 -10.75 27.46 7.83
CA VAL A 380 -10.09 28.18 6.73
C VAL A 380 -10.82 28.07 5.39
N CYS A 381 -11.96 27.36 5.33
CA CYS A 381 -12.71 27.22 4.09
C CYS A 381 -13.72 28.37 3.92
N PRO A 382 -13.48 29.34 3.01
CA PRO A 382 -14.33 30.53 2.90
C PRO A 382 -15.75 30.25 2.38
N VAL A 383 -16.00 29.05 1.88
CA VAL A 383 -17.28 28.65 1.28
C VAL A 383 -17.95 27.50 2.02
N ALA A 384 -17.41 27.11 3.20
CA ALA A 384 -17.90 25.97 3.99
C ALA A 384 -18.06 24.68 3.16
N ALA A 385 -17.07 24.38 2.30
CA ALA A 385 -17.02 23.11 1.55
C ALA A 385 -16.54 21.93 2.42
N THR A 386 -16.14 22.21 3.66
CA THR A 386 -15.83 21.19 4.65
C THR A 386 -16.41 21.62 5.99
N SER A 387 -17.05 20.68 6.66
CA SER A 387 -17.80 20.86 7.90
C SER A 387 -17.87 19.53 8.64
N HIS A 388 -18.05 19.53 9.95
CA HIS A 388 -18.44 18.32 10.66
C HIS A 388 -19.89 17.93 10.38
N SER A 389 -20.14 16.63 10.30
CA SER A 389 -21.47 16.04 10.46
C SER A 389 -21.83 15.91 11.94
N ASP A 390 -23.10 15.62 12.22
CA ASP A 390 -23.61 15.34 13.58
C ASP A 390 -22.94 14.10 14.24
N GLU A 391 -22.21 13.28 13.47
CA GLU A 391 -21.47 12.09 13.93
C GLU A 391 -19.96 12.37 14.12
N GLY A 392 -19.55 13.62 13.86
CA GLY A 392 -18.17 14.08 13.96
C GLY A 392 -17.28 13.67 12.78
N LEU A 393 -17.87 13.24 11.66
CA LEU A 393 -17.12 13.10 10.42
C LEU A 393 -16.82 14.49 9.88
N ASN A 394 -15.55 14.81 9.66
CA ASN A 394 -15.20 15.93 8.79
C ASN A 394 -15.66 15.58 7.36
N ASP A 395 -16.69 16.22 6.86
CA ASP A 395 -17.22 16.03 5.52
C ASP A 395 -16.50 16.94 4.53
N MET A 396 -16.26 16.42 3.33
CA MET A 396 -15.71 17.19 2.20
C MET A 396 -16.73 17.20 1.09
N VAL A 397 -17.41 18.33 0.92
CA VAL A 397 -18.47 18.51 -0.06
C VAL A 397 -17.85 19.00 -1.36
N TYR A 398 -17.59 18.06 -2.28
CA TYR A 398 -16.79 18.29 -3.48
C TYR A 398 -17.32 19.41 -4.38
N ASN A 399 -18.64 19.47 -4.59
CA ASN A 399 -19.29 20.46 -5.48
C ASN A 399 -19.28 21.89 -4.91
N ARG A 400 -19.07 22.06 -3.60
CA ARG A 400 -18.98 23.37 -2.94
C ARG A 400 -17.58 23.95 -2.98
N CYS A 401 -16.56 23.11 -3.20
CA CYS A 401 -15.17 23.53 -3.19
C CYS A 401 -14.84 24.44 -4.37
N VAL A 402 -14.42 25.68 -4.08
CA VAL A 402 -13.97 26.65 -5.11
C VAL A 402 -12.45 26.64 -5.34
N GLY A 403 -11.74 25.72 -4.68
CA GLY A 403 -10.33 25.44 -4.99
C GLY A 403 -9.29 26.41 -4.44
N THR A 404 -9.58 27.13 -3.34
CA THR A 404 -8.60 28.03 -2.68
C THR A 404 -7.39 27.30 -2.09
N ARG A 405 -7.53 26.00 -1.81
CA ARG A 405 -6.51 25.09 -1.26
C ARG A 405 -6.05 25.39 0.16
N TYR A 406 -6.61 26.38 0.84
CA TYR A 406 -6.17 26.78 2.18
C TYR A 406 -6.36 25.65 3.21
N CYS A 407 -7.44 24.87 3.09
CA CYS A 407 -7.67 23.68 3.92
C CYS A 407 -6.54 22.63 3.83
N GLY A 408 -5.82 22.56 2.71
CA GLY A 408 -4.63 21.72 2.57
C GLY A 408 -3.42 22.25 3.33
N ASN A 409 -3.23 23.57 3.37
CA ASN A 409 -2.14 24.20 4.10
C ASN A 409 -2.34 24.06 5.62
N ASN A 410 -3.56 24.33 6.10
CA ASN A 410 -3.87 24.32 7.53
C ASN A 410 -4.03 22.90 8.12
N CYS A 411 -4.21 21.89 7.27
CA CYS A 411 -4.20 20.50 7.71
C CYS A 411 -2.77 20.12 8.15
N PRO A 412 -2.54 19.75 9.43
CA PRO A 412 -1.19 19.46 9.92
C PRO A 412 -0.61 18.20 9.26
N TYR A 413 -1.45 17.22 8.96
CA TYR A 413 -1.05 15.96 8.31
C TYR A 413 -0.80 16.08 6.80
N LYS A 414 -1.20 17.19 6.17
CA LYS A 414 -1.15 17.36 4.70
C LYS A 414 -1.78 16.20 3.94
N VAL A 415 -3.00 15.81 4.34
CA VAL A 415 -3.78 14.67 3.76
C VAL A 415 -4.96 15.10 2.89
N ARG A 416 -5.11 16.41 2.65
CA ARG A 416 -6.02 16.96 1.64
C ARG A 416 -5.30 16.92 0.29
N ARG A 417 -5.94 16.36 -0.73
CA ARG A 417 -5.38 16.18 -2.09
C ARG A 417 -6.15 17.03 -3.09
N PHE A 418 -5.42 17.75 -3.95
CA PHE A 418 -6.04 18.70 -4.87
C PHE A 418 -6.07 18.19 -6.30
N ASN A 419 -7.23 18.27 -6.93
CA ASN A 419 -7.34 18.04 -8.37
C ASN A 419 -6.78 19.24 -9.15
N TYR A 420 -5.47 19.25 -9.40
CA TYR A 420 -4.82 20.29 -10.21
C TYR A 420 -5.33 20.30 -11.66
N PHE A 421 -5.63 19.12 -12.19
CA PHE A 421 -6.15 18.93 -13.54
C PHE A 421 -7.41 18.09 -13.49
N HIS A 422 -8.09 18.02 -14.64
CA HIS A 422 -9.19 17.10 -14.81
C HIS A 422 -8.62 15.70 -15.13
N PHE A 423 -8.05 15.04 -14.13
CA PHE A 423 -7.29 13.80 -14.32
C PHE A 423 -8.07 12.69 -15.07
N PRO A 424 -9.35 12.39 -14.75
CA PRO A 424 -10.11 11.37 -15.49
C PRO A 424 -10.16 11.64 -17.01
N LYS A 425 -10.55 12.86 -17.39
CA LYS A 425 -10.61 13.31 -18.79
C LYS A 425 -9.24 13.29 -19.48
N ARG A 426 -8.16 13.61 -18.75
CA ARG A 426 -6.80 13.67 -19.32
C ARG A 426 -6.25 12.28 -19.67
N PHE A 427 -6.51 11.27 -18.85
CA PHE A 427 -6.02 9.91 -19.08
C PHE A 427 -6.92 9.08 -20.00
N PHE A 428 -8.23 9.35 -19.99
CA PHE A 428 -9.22 8.43 -20.59
C PHE A 428 -10.12 9.07 -21.64
N GLY A 429 -9.88 10.33 -22.05
CA GLY A 429 -10.75 11.07 -22.97
C GLY A 429 -10.96 10.46 -24.37
N LYS A 430 -10.30 9.35 -24.72
CA LYS A 430 -10.51 8.59 -25.97
C LYS A 430 -11.46 7.39 -25.81
N ASP A 431 -11.64 6.87 -24.60
CA ASP A 431 -12.54 5.75 -24.28
C ASP A 431 -13.05 5.90 -22.83
N PRO A 432 -13.95 6.87 -22.59
CA PRO A 432 -14.44 7.18 -21.25
C PRO A 432 -15.38 6.09 -20.72
N GLU A 433 -16.18 5.47 -21.59
CA GLU A 433 -17.24 4.53 -21.21
C GLU A 433 -16.68 3.30 -20.48
N LEU A 434 -15.61 2.70 -20.99
CA LEU A 434 -14.99 1.54 -20.35
C LEU A 434 -14.44 1.86 -18.95
N MET A 435 -13.89 3.06 -18.77
CA MET A 435 -13.30 3.47 -17.49
C MET A 435 -14.37 3.90 -16.49
N GLU A 436 -15.49 4.44 -16.96
CA GLU A 436 -16.63 4.78 -16.11
C GLU A 436 -17.23 3.55 -15.42
N LEU A 437 -17.18 2.37 -16.05
CA LEU A 437 -17.57 1.10 -15.44
C LEU A 437 -16.71 0.71 -14.23
N GLY A 438 -15.47 1.20 -14.16
CA GLY A 438 -14.57 0.96 -13.04
C GLY A 438 -14.82 1.86 -11.83
N ASN A 439 -15.66 2.89 -11.96
CA ASN A 439 -15.98 3.80 -10.86
C ASN A 439 -17.08 3.22 -9.97
N ASN A 440 -16.92 3.40 -8.66
CA ASN A 440 -17.97 3.20 -7.68
C ASN A 440 -19.13 4.20 -7.92
N PRO A 441 -20.35 3.74 -8.21
CA PRO A 441 -21.48 4.63 -8.49
C PRO A 441 -21.94 5.44 -7.27
N SER A 442 -21.60 4.99 -6.06
CA SER A 442 -21.97 5.66 -4.81
C SER A 442 -21.01 6.79 -4.41
N VAL A 443 -19.95 7.03 -5.19
CA VAL A 443 -18.94 8.06 -4.90
C VAL A 443 -18.84 9.03 -6.07
N SER A 444 -18.91 10.33 -5.79
CA SER A 444 -18.75 11.36 -6.83
C SER A 444 -17.39 11.22 -7.53
N VAL A 445 -17.34 11.27 -8.86
CA VAL A 445 -16.09 11.47 -9.61
C VAL A 445 -15.78 12.96 -9.63
N ARG A 446 -14.60 13.36 -9.14
CA ARG A 446 -14.29 14.78 -8.95
C ARG A 446 -13.73 15.41 -10.24
N SER A 447 -14.04 16.69 -10.41
CA SER A 447 -13.48 17.51 -11.49
C SER A 447 -12.20 18.22 -11.03
N ARG A 448 -11.61 19.02 -11.93
CA ARG A 448 -10.51 19.92 -11.59
C ARG A 448 -10.94 20.95 -10.55
N GLY A 449 -9.98 21.46 -9.78
CA GLY A 449 -10.22 22.59 -8.89
C GLY A 449 -10.79 22.21 -7.52
N VAL A 450 -10.92 20.92 -7.22
CA VAL A 450 -11.60 20.42 -6.02
C VAL A 450 -10.63 19.71 -5.09
N MET A 451 -10.76 19.95 -3.79
CA MET A 451 -10.06 19.19 -2.75
C MET A 451 -10.75 17.87 -2.44
N GLU A 452 -9.93 16.89 -2.09
CA GLU A 452 -10.33 15.58 -1.66
C GLU A 452 -9.61 15.19 -0.38
N LYS A 453 -10.11 14.18 0.31
CA LYS A 453 -9.48 13.56 1.47
C LYS A 453 -10.16 12.23 1.78
N CYS A 454 -9.53 11.41 2.62
CA CYS A 454 -10.22 10.29 3.25
C CYS A 454 -11.52 10.77 3.94
N THR A 455 -12.62 10.09 3.66
CA THR A 455 -13.96 10.36 4.22
C THR A 455 -14.41 9.25 5.18
N TYR A 456 -13.49 8.41 5.65
CA TYR A 456 -13.81 7.12 6.29
C TYR A 456 -14.76 6.24 5.47
N CYS A 457 -14.69 6.36 4.14
CA CYS A 457 -15.60 5.67 3.21
C CYS A 457 -17.07 5.94 3.56
N VAL A 458 -17.44 7.23 3.67
CA VAL A 458 -18.79 7.69 4.04
C VAL A 458 -19.90 7.00 3.24
N GLN A 459 -19.66 6.64 1.98
CA GLN A 459 -20.59 5.87 1.16
C GLN A 459 -20.96 4.52 1.78
N ARG A 460 -19.98 3.79 2.34
CA ARG A 460 -20.19 2.51 3.04
C ARG A 460 -20.90 2.74 4.38
N ILE A 461 -20.55 3.83 5.08
CA ILE A 461 -21.24 4.22 6.32
C ILE A 461 -22.73 4.45 6.04
N GLN A 462 -23.06 5.27 5.05
CA GLN A 462 -24.44 5.62 4.74
C GLN A 462 -25.23 4.43 4.20
N GLU A 463 -24.64 3.60 3.32
CA GLU A 463 -25.31 2.42 2.77
C GLU A 463 -25.76 1.43 3.86
N VAL A 464 -24.86 1.10 4.79
CA VAL A 464 -25.18 0.17 5.89
C VAL A 464 -26.16 0.81 6.87
N LYS A 465 -26.01 2.10 7.20
CA LYS A 465 -26.96 2.83 8.05
C LYS A 465 -28.37 2.89 7.46
N ILE A 466 -28.49 3.16 6.16
CA ILE A 466 -29.78 3.19 5.46
C ILE A 466 -30.41 1.80 5.51
N THR A 467 -29.63 0.74 5.25
CA THR A 467 -30.10 -0.65 5.35
C THR A 467 -30.58 -0.98 6.76
N ALA A 468 -29.77 -0.73 7.79
CA ALA A 468 -30.15 -0.99 9.18
C ALA A 468 -31.40 -0.21 9.62
N LYS A 469 -31.53 1.06 9.19
CA LYS A 469 -32.72 1.88 9.44
C LYS A 469 -33.97 1.32 8.75
N ASN A 470 -33.84 0.86 7.51
CA ASN A 470 -34.94 0.22 6.78
C ASN A 470 -35.37 -1.10 7.44
N GLU A 471 -34.42 -1.84 7.99
CA GLU A 471 -34.64 -3.08 8.75
C GLU A 471 -35.04 -2.84 10.21
N GLN A 472 -35.11 -1.58 10.65
CA GLN A 472 -35.44 -1.17 12.02
C GLN A 472 -34.56 -1.84 13.08
N ARG A 473 -33.26 -1.93 12.82
CA ARG A 473 -32.29 -2.50 13.74
C ARG A 473 -31.11 -1.56 13.98
N GLU A 474 -30.45 -1.79 15.10
CA GLU A 474 -29.19 -1.14 15.42
C GLU A 474 -28.04 -1.65 14.53
N LEU A 475 -27.03 -0.80 14.40
CA LEU A 475 -25.76 -1.17 13.78
C LEU A 475 -24.99 -2.11 14.71
N LYS A 476 -24.28 -3.07 14.12
CA LYS A 476 -23.37 -3.95 14.85
C LYS A 476 -21.93 -3.63 14.47
N ASP A 477 -21.03 -3.80 15.43
CA ASP A 477 -19.59 -3.70 15.18
C ASP A 477 -19.18 -4.65 14.05
N GLY A 478 -18.34 -4.16 13.14
CA GLY A 478 -17.90 -4.89 11.95
C GLY A 478 -18.85 -4.90 10.75
N GLU A 479 -20.08 -4.39 10.84
CA GLU A 479 -20.95 -4.25 9.65
C GLU A 479 -20.45 -3.15 8.70
N ILE A 480 -19.76 -2.14 9.22
CA ILE A 480 -19.18 -1.05 8.45
C ILE A 480 -17.66 -1.20 8.42
N MET A 481 -17.13 -1.65 7.29
CA MET A 481 -15.69 -1.74 7.07
C MET A 481 -15.28 -0.81 5.93
N PRO A 482 -14.55 0.29 6.21
CA PRO A 482 -13.93 1.09 5.17
C PRO A 482 -13.00 0.24 4.31
N ALA A 483 -12.84 0.59 3.03
CA ALA A 483 -12.03 -0.20 2.09
C ALA A 483 -10.58 -0.44 2.57
N CYS A 484 -10.00 0.52 3.30
CA CYS A 484 -8.65 0.35 3.87
C CYS A 484 -8.57 -0.70 4.98
N GLN A 485 -9.63 -0.90 5.78
CA GLN A 485 -9.71 -1.98 6.77
C GLN A 485 -9.95 -3.32 6.10
N ASP A 486 -10.94 -3.38 5.22
CA ASP A 486 -11.38 -4.58 4.50
C ASP A 486 -10.23 -5.22 3.69
N ALA A 487 -9.43 -4.38 3.03
CA ALA A 487 -8.31 -4.83 2.22
C ALA A 487 -7.00 -5.07 3.00
N CYS A 488 -6.94 -4.84 4.31
CA CYS A 488 -5.71 -4.93 5.10
C CYS A 488 -5.43 -6.39 5.53
N PRO A 489 -4.47 -7.12 4.93
CA PRO A 489 -4.22 -8.51 5.30
C PRO A 489 -3.83 -8.73 6.78
N PRO A 490 -2.97 -7.89 7.40
CA PRO A 490 -2.63 -8.06 8.82
C PRO A 490 -3.71 -7.54 9.77
N LYS A 491 -4.84 -7.01 9.25
CA LYS A 491 -5.93 -6.42 10.04
C LYS A 491 -5.45 -5.31 10.99
N ALA A 492 -4.51 -4.49 10.51
CA ALA A 492 -3.94 -3.40 11.29
C ALA A 492 -4.91 -2.24 11.51
N ILE A 493 -5.88 -2.04 10.62
CA ILE A 493 -6.84 -0.93 10.68
C ILE A 493 -8.16 -1.44 11.24
N LEU A 494 -8.64 -0.81 12.31
CA LEU A 494 -9.95 -1.04 12.92
C LEU A 494 -10.77 0.24 12.81
N PHE A 495 -11.98 0.16 12.30
CA PHE A 495 -12.95 1.24 12.25
C PHE A 495 -14.25 0.82 12.92
N GLY A 496 -14.94 1.77 13.55
CA GLY A 496 -16.21 1.51 14.20
C GLY A 496 -16.69 2.71 15.01
N ASP A 497 -17.70 2.46 15.85
CA ASP A 497 -18.28 3.47 16.72
C ASP A 497 -17.52 3.56 18.06
N LEU A 498 -17.02 4.75 18.40
CA LEU A 498 -16.34 5.03 19.66
C LEU A 498 -17.30 5.19 20.84
N ASN A 499 -18.58 5.46 20.57
CA ASN A 499 -19.60 5.54 21.62
C ASN A 499 -20.10 4.15 22.05
N ASP A 500 -19.83 3.09 21.27
CA ASP A 500 -20.01 1.71 21.69
C ASP A 500 -18.74 1.19 22.40
N PRO A 501 -18.73 1.03 23.74
CA PRO A 501 -17.55 0.54 24.47
C PRO A 501 -17.21 -0.92 24.14
N ALA A 502 -18.15 -1.67 23.56
CA ALA A 502 -17.92 -3.05 23.15
C ALA A 502 -17.21 -3.15 21.79
N SER A 503 -17.19 -2.08 21.00
CA SER A 503 -16.58 -2.06 19.67
C SER A 503 -15.08 -2.33 19.74
N GLN A 504 -14.54 -2.98 18.70
CA GLN A 504 -13.11 -3.27 18.63
C GLN A 504 -12.27 -1.99 18.62
N VAL A 505 -12.76 -0.93 17.97
CA VAL A 505 -12.03 0.35 17.90
C VAL A 505 -12.00 1.08 19.25
N ALA A 506 -13.11 1.10 20.01
CA ALA A 506 -13.13 1.74 21.33
C ALA A 506 -12.17 1.04 22.29
N LYS A 507 -12.17 -0.30 22.31
CA LYS A 507 -11.22 -1.11 23.09
C LYS A 507 -9.77 -0.88 22.68
N ALA A 508 -9.50 -0.76 21.38
CA ALA A 508 -8.16 -0.48 20.89
C ALA A 508 -7.68 0.92 21.33
N GLN A 509 -8.52 1.95 21.18
CA GLN A 509 -8.17 3.32 21.58
C GLN A 509 -8.04 3.52 23.10
N ALA A 510 -8.76 2.71 23.90
CA ALA A 510 -8.60 2.69 25.35
C ALA A 510 -7.33 1.96 25.81
N GLY A 511 -6.65 1.23 24.92
CA GLY A 511 -5.45 0.46 25.23
C GLY A 511 -4.24 1.34 25.58
N PRO A 512 -3.28 0.83 26.39
CA PRO A 512 -2.16 1.63 26.89
C PRO A 512 -1.17 2.06 25.79
N ARG A 513 -1.14 1.33 24.66
CA ARG A 513 -0.34 1.65 23.48
C ARG A 513 -0.95 2.75 22.61
N SER A 514 -2.20 3.14 22.85
CA SER A 514 -2.92 4.08 21.98
C SER A 514 -2.38 5.50 22.11
N TYR A 515 -2.21 6.19 20.99
CA TYR A 515 -1.80 7.59 20.95
C TYR A 515 -2.39 8.34 19.76
N ALA A 516 -2.59 9.65 19.94
CA ALA A 516 -2.95 10.56 18.88
C ALA A 516 -1.70 11.16 18.24
N LEU A 517 -1.69 11.27 16.91
CA LEU A 517 -0.61 11.94 16.19
C LEU A 517 -0.77 13.47 16.34
N LEU A 518 0.32 14.18 16.65
CA LEU A 518 0.32 15.65 16.84
C LEU A 518 -0.69 16.13 17.90
N GLU A 519 -0.78 15.42 19.02
CA GLU A 519 -1.73 15.70 20.10
C GLU A 519 -1.53 17.10 20.71
N GLU A 520 -0.30 17.61 20.70
CA GLU A 520 0.08 18.94 21.18
C GLU A 520 -0.67 20.09 20.51
N LEU A 521 -1.24 19.86 19.31
CA LEU A 521 -2.03 20.85 18.58
C LEU A 521 -3.49 20.94 19.05
N ASN A 522 -3.91 20.11 20.01
CA ASN A 522 -5.29 20.02 20.50
C ASN A 522 -6.33 19.82 19.38
N ILE A 523 -5.97 19.13 18.30
CA ILE A 523 -6.83 18.88 17.14
C ILE A 523 -7.80 17.71 17.36
N LYS A 524 -7.65 16.94 18.45
CA LYS A 524 -8.52 15.83 18.86
C LYS A 524 -8.84 14.87 17.68
N PRO A 525 -7.85 14.15 17.14
CA PRO A 525 -8.05 13.26 16.00
C PRO A 525 -8.92 12.04 16.37
N ARG A 526 -9.83 11.65 15.48
CA ARG A 526 -10.64 10.41 15.60
C ARG A 526 -9.88 9.16 15.19
N THR A 527 -8.81 9.30 14.41
CA THR A 527 -7.85 8.22 14.20
C THR A 527 -6.79 8.26 15.30
N GLN A 528 -6.59 7.15 15.99
CA GLN A 528 -5.45 6.94 16.89
C GLN A 528 -4.60 5.77 16.38
N TYR A 529 -3.36 5.72 16.85
CA TYR A 529 -2.38 4.70 16.50
C TYR A 529 -2.05 3.87 17.73
N LEU A 530 -1.82 2.57 17.56
CA LEU A 530 -1.19 1.76 18.60
C LEU A 530 0.32 1.76 18.37
N ALA A 531 1.07 2.16 19.39
CA ALA A 531 2.53 2.18 19.36
C ALA A 531 3.11 0.82 18.98
N ARG A 532 4.20 0.87 18.20
CA ARG A 532 4.86 -0.32 17.69
C ARG A 532 5.70 -0.97 18.79
N VAL A 533 5.47 -2.25 19.05
CA VAL A 533 6.26 -3.05 19.99
C VAL A 533 7.12 -4.02 19.19
N ASN A 534 8.43 -3.80 19.20
CA ASN A 534 9.40 -4.70 18.60
C ASN A 534 9.82 -5.76 19.64
N ASN A 535 10.08 -6.99 19.21
CA ASN A 535 10.51 -8.07 20.10
C ASN A 535 11.96 -8.51 19.78
N PRO A 536 12.98 -7.67 20.05
CA PRO A 536 14.36 -8.01 19.77
C PRO A 536 14.83 -9.16 20.68
N ASN A 537 15.54 -10.14 20.10
CA ASN A 537 16.15 -11.21 20.88
C ASN A 537 17.25 -10.64 21.78
N PRO A 538 17.22 -10.88 23.12
CA PRO A 538 18.25 -10.40 24.04
C PRO A 538 19.68 -10.76 23.65
N ALA A 539 19.89 -11.91 23.00
CA ALA A 539 21.22 -12.38 22.57
C ALA A 539 21.77 -11.64 21.34
N LEU A 540 20.92 -10.91 20.61
CA LEU A 540 21.27 -10.19 19.38
C LEU A 540 21.15 -8.67 19.54
N GLN A 541 20.85 -8.19 20.75
CA GLN A 541 20.87 -6.75 20.99
C GLN A 541 22.31 -6.26 20.93
N PRO A 542 22.57 -5.12 20.26
CA PRO A 542 23.85 -4.45 20.41
C PRO A 542 24.12 -4.26 21.91
N LEU A 543 25.31 -4.61 22.38
CA LEU A 543 25.75 -4.22 23.72
C LEU A 543 25.48 -2.73 23.85
N ALA A 544 24.64 -2.34 24.81
CA ALA A 544 24.27 -0.95 25.00
C ALA A 544 25.55 -0.11 25.06
N SER A 545 25.77 0.74 24.04
CA SER A 545 26.80 1.76 24.13
C SER A 545 26.39 2.65 25.29
N THR A 546 27.17 2.61 26.36
CA THR A 546 27.06 3.47 27.52
C THR A 546 27.34 4.93 27.13
N GLU A 547 26.34 5.59 26.54
CA GLU A 547 26.22 7.04 26.35
C GLU A 547 24.70 7.31 26.39
N SER A 548 24.07 7.93 27.38
CA SER A 548 24.48 8.78 28.50
C SER A 548 23.47 8.55 29.63
N SER A 549 23.97 8.19 30.81
CA SER A 549 23.22 8.22 32.06
C SER A 549 23.22 9.65 32.62
N HIS A 550 22.06 10.15 32.98
CA HIS A 550 21.85 11.18 34.00
C HIS A 550 22.72 12.44 33.96
N ASP A 551 22.24 13.50 33.30
CA ASP A 551 22.47 14.85 33.80
C ASP A 551 21.33 15.21 34.77
N GLY A 552 21.59 14.95 36.05
CA GLY A 552 20.82 15.53 37.14
C GLY A 552 21.12 17.02 37.21
N HIS A 553 20.12 17.86 36.99
CA HIS A 553 20.22 19.27 37.33
C HIS A 553 19.92 19.45 38.83
N GLY A 554 20.99 19.48 39.62
CA GLY A 554 21.03 20.24 40.86
C GLY A 554 21.50 21.65 40.57
N HIS A 555 20.62 22.63 40.79
CA HIS A 555 20.80 23.83 41.62
C HIS A 555 19.58 24.73 41.56
#